data_AF-K1TC43-F1
#
_entry.id   AF-K1TC43-F1
#
_cell.length_a   1.000
_cell.length_b   1.000
_cell.length_c   1.000
_cell.angle_alpha   90.00
_cell.angle_beta   90.00
_cell.angle_gamma   90.00
#
_symmetry.space_group_name_H-M   'P 1'
#
loop_
_entity.id
_entity.type
_entity.pdbx_description
1 polymer ?
#
loop_
_entity_poly.entity_id
_entity_poly.type
_entity_poly.pdbx_seq_one_letter_code
_entity_poly.pdbx_strand_id
1 'polypeptide(L)'
;LTDSVVWYAPLNIHYAVGVDGISVAMLLLSAIIVFTGTFASWQMKSDVKAYFLWFCLLSVGVFGFFISVDLFTMFMFYEVALIPMYLLIGVWGSGRKEYSAMKLTLMLMGGSAFLLIGILGYLLRLGGPDDERTGDRCAAQHPPCRAAHLVPARLHRLRRPGSPLPLPHVEPRRPRLGPDGRVDAPCRR
;
A
#
# COMPACT_ATOMS: atom_id res chain seq x y z
N LEU A 1 -8.18 -3.51 -2.50
CA LEU A 1 -8.34 -4.68 -1.62
C LEU A 1 -7.16 -4.67 -0.66
N THR A 2 -7.43 -4.46 0.62
CA THR A 2 -6.43 -4.54 1.68
C THR A 2 -6.99 -5.50 2.71
N ASP A 3 -6.24 -6.56 2.99
CA ASP A 3 -6.59 -7.55 4.01
C ASP A 3 -5.51 -7.51 5.09
N SER A 4 -5.93 -7.55 6.35
CA SER A 4 -5.04 -7.37 7.49
C SER A 4 -5.28 -8.45 8.53
N VAL A 5 -4.22 -9.19 8.84
CA VAL A 5 -4.22 -10.24 9.87
C VAL A 5 -3.32 -9.79 11.00
N VAL A 6 -3.79 -9.94 12.25
CA VAL A 6 -2.98 -9.64 13.43
C VAL A 6 -1.89 -10.71 13.54
N TRP A 7 -0.63 -10.31 13.34
CA TRP A 7 0.50 -11.23 13.38
C TRP A 7 1.14 -11.26 14.78
N TYR A 8 1.29 -10.10 15.43
CA TYR A 8 1.82 -10.01 16.79
C TYR A 8 1.11 -8.95 17.63
N ALA A 9 0.24 -9.40 18.54
CA ALA A 9 -0.65 -8.54 19.33
C ALA A 9 0.06 -7.59 20.33
N PRO A 10 1.12 -7.99 21.06
CA PRO A 10 1.75 -7.10 22.05
C PRO A 10 2.51 -5.91 21.45
N LEU A 11 2.94 -5.99 20.19
CA LEU A 11 3.58 -4.87 19.47
C LEU A 11 2.64 -4.22 18.46
N ASN A 12 1.35 -4.55 18.49
CA ASN A 12 0.34 -4.10 17.52
C ASN A 12 0.79 -4.26 16.05
N ILE A 13 1.51 -5.34 15.73
CA ILE A 13 2.01 -5.57 14.37
C ILE A 13 0.93 -6.29 13.57
N HIS A 14 0.41 -5.58 12.58
CA HIS A 14 -0.57 -6.08 11.63
C HIS A 14 0.14 -6.47 10.32
N TYR A 15 -0.08 -7.70 9.86
CA TYR A 15 0.29 -8.10 8.52
C TYR A 15 -0.78 -7.59 7.55
N ALA A 16 -0.57 -6.38 7.04
CA ALA A 16 -1.43 -5.77 6.04
C ALA A 16 -0.82 -5.95 4.65
N VAL A 17 -1.53 -6.68 3.79
CA VAL A 17 -1.20 -6.79 2.37
C VAL A 17 -2.15 -5.92 1.56
N GLY A 18 -1.59 -5.22 0.60
CA GLY A 18 -2.33 -4.26 -0.18
C GLY A 18 -1.57 -3.87 -1.42
N VAL A 19 -2.31 -3.73 -2.51
CA VAL A 19 -1.77 -3.32 -3.81
C VAL A 19 -2.37 -1.97 -4.14
N ASP A 20 -1.53 -0.93 -4.17
CA ASP A 20 -1.88 0.41 -4.63
C ASP A 20 -1.50 0.59 -6.11
N GLY A 21 -1.99 1.65 -6.77
CA GLY A 21 -1.67 1.97 -8.16
C GLY A 21 -0.17 2.06 -8.43
N ILE A 22 0.61 2.59 -7.48
CA ILE A 22 2.08 2.64 -7.58
C ILE A 22 2.69 1.24 -7.45
N SER A 23 2.19 0.42 -6.52
CA SER A 23 2.64 -0.96 -6.35
C SER A 23 2.42 -1.78 -7.62
N VAL A 24 1.28 -1.62 -8.31
CA VAL A 24 1.03 -2.30 -9.60
C VAL A 24 2.09 -1.93 -10.64
N ALA A 25 2.42 -0.65 -10.76
CA ALA A 25 3.46 -0.20 -11.70
C ALA A 25 4.83 -0.80 -11.38
N MET A 26 5.19 -0.87 -10.10
CA MET A 26 6.46 -1.46 -9.66
C MET A 26 6.49 -2.98 -9.84
N LEU A 27 5.40 -3.69 -9.54
CA LEU A 27 5.26 -5.12 -9.80
C LEU A 27 5.43 -5.44 -11.29
N LEU A 28 4.83 -4.63 -12.17
CA LEU A 28 4.95 -4.80 -13.63
C LEU A 28 6.39 -4.58 -14.09
N LEU A 29 7.07 -3.55 -13.57
CA LEU A 29 8.49 -3.33 -13.83
C LEU A 29 9.36 -4.50 -13.34
N SER A 30 9.12 -4.99 -12.12
CA SER A 30 9.83 -6.15 -11.58
C SER A 30 9.61 -7.40 -12.43
N ALA A 31 8.40 -7.63 -12.94
CA ALA A 31 8.12 -8.73 -13.85
C ALA A 31 8.93 -8.63 -15.15
N ILE A 32 9.06 -7.43 -15.73
CA ILE A 32 9.90 -7.19 -16.92
C ILE A 32 11.38 -7.47 -16.61
N ILE A 33 11.88 -7.06 -15.45
CA ILE A 33 13.28 -7.30 -15.04
C ILE A 33 13.53 -8.80 -14.86
N VAL A 34 12.62 -9.52 -14.20
CA VAL A 34 12.74 -10.97 -13.99
C VAL A 34 12.69 -11.72 -15.32
N PHE A 35 11.81 -11.29 -16.23
CA PHE A 35 11.70 -11.84 -17.58
C PHE A 35 12.98 -11.61 -18.39
N THR A 36 13.44 -10.37 -18.49
CA THR A 36 14.67 -10.02 -19.22
C THR A 36 15.92 -10.66 -18.59
N GLY A 37 15.98 -10.76 -17.26
CA GLY A 37 17.04 -11.46 -16.54
C GLY A 37 17.11 -12.96 -16.87
N THR A 38 15.94 -13.61 -16.98
CA THR A 38 15.85 -15.02 -17.40
C THR A 38 16.34 -15.20 -18.84
N PHE A 39 15.95 -14.31 -19.75
CA PHE A 39 16.43 -14.33 -21.14
C PHE A 39 17.94 -14.09 -21.25
N ALA A 40 18.48 -13.15 -20.47
CA ALA A 40 19.91 -12.86 -20.46
C ALA A 40 20.74 -14.05 -19.95
N SER A 41 20.21 -14.84 -19.02
CA SER A 41 20.92 -15.99 -18.42
C SER A 41 20.93 -17.25 -19.30
N TRP A 42 20.22 -17.26 -20.44
CA TRP A 42 20.08 -18.45 -21.31
C TRP A 42 21.41 -19.01 -21.85
N GLN A 43 22.45 -18.18 -21.98
CA GLN A 43 23.76 -18.57 -22.49
C GLN A 43 24.72 -19.12 -21.41
N MET A 44 24.29 -19.19 -20.14
CA MET A 44 25.16 -19.58 -19.04
C MET A 44 25.36 -21.10 -18.98
N LYS A 45 26.62 -21.57 -18.93
CA LYS A 45 26.98 -22.99 -19.04
C LYS A 45 27.25 -23.70 -17.70
N SER A 46 27.39 -22.97 -16.60
CA SER A 46 27.75 -23.50 -15.28
C SER A 46 26.63 -23.37 -14.26
N ASP A 47 26.27 -24.47 -13.61
CA ASP A 47 25.37 -24.55 -12.45
C ASP A 47 24.02 -23.81 -12.60
N VAL A 48 23.42 -23.91 -13.79
CA VAL A 48 22.15 -23.25 -14.15
C VAL A 48 21.00 -23.53 -13.17
N LYS A 49 20.92 -24.75 -12.62
CA LYS A 49 19.85 -25.13 -11.69
C LYS A 49 19.93 -24.34 -10.38
N ALA A 50 21.13 -24.19 -9.83
CA ALA A 50 21.34 -23.45 -8.59
C ALA A 50 21.12 -21.94 -8.82
N TYR A 51 21.59 -21.41 -9.95
CA TYR A 51 21.37 -20.02 -10.32
C TYR A 51 19.88 -19.67 -10.39
N PHE A 52 19.08 -20.44 -11.13
CA PHE A 52 17.64 -20.18 -11.27
C PHE A 52 16.88 -20.35 -9.96
N LEU A 53 17.29 -21.26 -9.08
CA LEU A 53 16.66 -21.41 -7.76
C LEU A 53 16.84 -20.15 -6.91
N TRP A 54 18.07 -19.63 -6.84
CA TRP A 54 18.33 -18.38 -6.11
C TRP A 54 17.70 -17.17 -6.79
N PHE A 55 17.71 -17.13 -8.12
CA PHE A 55 17.07 -16.06 -8.89
C PHE A 55 15.55 -16.01 -8.66
N CYS A 56 14.88 -17.16 -8.59
CA CYS A 56 13.46 -17.24 -8.24
C CYS A 56 13.19 -16.85 -6.78
N LEU A 57 14.05 -17.23 -5.84
CA LEU A 57 13.92 -16.75 -4.46
C LEU A 57 14.08 -15.24 -4.35
N LEU A 58 15.04 -14.67 -5.08
CA LEU A 58 15.23 -13.22 -5.17
C LEU A 58 13.98 -12.54 -5.72
N SER A 59 13.41 -13.05 -6.82
CA SER A 59 12.22 -12.45 -7.44
C SER A 59 11.00 -12.50 -6.52
N VAL A 60 10.76 -13.61 -5.82
CA VAL A 60 9.69 -13.74 -4.83
C VAL A 60 9.87 -12.71 -3.70
N GLY A 61 11.09 -12.49 -3.22
CA GLY A 61 11.38 -11.46 -2.22
C GLY A 61 11.03 -10.05 -2.69
N VAL A 62 11.41 -9.70 -3.94
CA VAL A 62 11.10 -8.38 -4.53
C VAL A 62 9.60 -8.21 -4.75
N PHE A 63 8.88 -9.22 -5.23
CA PHE A 63 7.42 -9.16 -5.36
C PHE A 63 6.74 -9.02 -4.00
N GLY A 64 7.19 -9.77 -2.98
CA GLY A 64 6.68 -9.69 -1.61
C GLY A 64 6.84 -8.31 -0.98
N PHE A 65 7.96 -7.62 -1.26
CA PHE A 65 8.19 -6.25 -0.82
C PHE A 65 7.12 -5.27 -1.33
N PHE A 66 6.71 -5.37 -2.59
CA PHE A 66 5.70 -4.46 -3.16
C PHE A 66 4.25 -4.80 -2.80
N ILE A 67 3.98 -6.04 -2.38
CA ILE A 67 2.65 -6.47 -1.91
C ILE A 67 2.42 -6.08 -0.45
N SER A 68 3.50 -5.91 0.32
CA SER A 68 3.45 -5.58 1.74
C SER A 68 3.24 -4.08 1.92
N VAL A 69 2.25 -3.69 2.73
CA VAL A 69 1.96 -2.26 3.05
C VAL A 69 2.57 -1.85 4.39
N ASP A 70 2.77 -2.82 5.28
CA ASP A 70 3.35 -2.59 6.60
C ASP A 70 4.90 -2.54 6.56
N LEU A 71 5.48 -1.57 7.28
CA LEU A 71 6.93 -1.32 7.26
C LEU A 71 7.75 -2.48 7.81
N PHE A 72 7.25 -3.16 8.84
CA PHE A 72 7.95 -4.32 9.41
C PHE A 72 7.95 -5.48 8.41
N THR A 73 6.80 -5.73 7.79
CA THR A 73 6.66 -6.79 6.79
C THR A 73 7.51 -6.51 5.54
N MET A 74 7.53 -5.26 5.07
CA MET A 74 8.42 -4.83 3.97
C MET A 74 9.90 -5.07 4.32
N PHE A 75 10.32 -4.72 5.54
CA PHE A 75 11.68 -4.98 6.02
C PHE A 75 12.02 -6.47 6.03
N MET A 76 11.10 -7.33 6.47
CA MET A 76 11.29 -8.77 6.47
C MET A 76 11.50 -9.34 5.04
N PHE A 77 10.68 -8.92 4.06
CA PHE A 77 10.88 -9.34 2.67
C PHE A 77 12.18 -8.81 2.07
N TYR A 78 12.59 -7.59 2.45
CA TYR A 78 13.87 -7.02 2.07
C TYR A 78 15.04 -7.90 2.56
N GLU A 79 15.05 -8.29 3.84
CA GLU A 79 16.05 -9.18 4.42
C GLU A 79 16.09 -10.56 3.75
N VAL A 80 14.91 -11.12 3.44
CA VAL A 80 14.81 -12.39 2.71
C VAL A 80 15.40 -12.27 1.29
N ALA A 81 15.23 -11.14 0.62
CA ALA A 81 15.80 -10.89 -0.71
C ALA A 81 17.33 -10.67 -0.69
N LEU A 82 17.91 -10.23 0.44
CA LEU A 82 19.36 -10.04 0.60
C LEU A 82 20.14 -11.36 0.51
N ILE A 83 19.59 -12.45 1.04
CA ILE A 83 20.29 -13.74 1.09
C ILE A 83 20.54 -14.29 -0.33
N PRO A 84 19.53 -14.41 -1.22
CA PRO A 84 19.77 -14.79 -2.61
C PRO A 84 20.71 -13.83 -3.34
N MET A 85 20.56 -12.51 -3.14
CA MET A 85 21.40 -11.52 -3.80
C MET A 85 22.89 -11.69 -3.47
N TYR A 86 23.21 -11.95 -2.20
CA TYR A 86 24.57 -12.25 -1.77
C TYR A 86 25.12 -13.50 -2.49
N LEU A 87 24.34 -14.57 -2.56
CA LEU A 87 24.77 -15.84 -3.16
C LEU A 87 24.94 -15.75 -4.68
N LEU A 88 24.06 -15.01 -5.38
CA LEU A 88 24.21 -14.77 -6.81
C LEU A 88 25.56 -14.10 -7.13
N ILE A 89 25.91 -13.07 -6.35
CA ILE A 89 27.13 -12.29 -6.57
C ILE A 89 28.37 -13.05 -6.10
N GLY A 90 28.27 -13.82 -5.00
CA GLY A 90 29.38 -14.60 -4.47
C GLY A 90 29.81 -15.75 -5.38
N VAL A 91 28.86 -16.44 -6.01
CA VAL A 91 29.16 -17.63 -6.83
C VAL A 91 29.39 -17.25 -8.29
N TRP A 92 28.50 -16.46 -8.89
CA TRP A 92 28.49 -16.12 -10.33
C TRP A 92 29.02 -14.72 -10.64
N GLY A 93 29.41 -13.92 -9.63
CA GLY A 93 30.04 -12.62 -9.85
C GLY A 93 31.42 -12.73 -10.50
N SER A 94 31.81 -11.69 -11.24
CA SER A 94 33.12 -11.59 -11.91
C SER A 94 34.18 -10.95 -11.00
N GLY A 95 35.45 -11.31 -11.20
CA GLY A 95 36.59 -10.77 -10.47
C GLY A 95 36.70 -11.27 -9.02
N ARG A 96 36.98 -10.38 -8.07
CA ARG A 96 37.09 -10.69 -6.63
C ARG A 96 35.70 -10.84 -5.99
N LYS A 97 34.96 -11.85 -6.45
CA LYS A 97 33.53 -12.06 -6.15
C LYS A 97 33.19 -12.13 -4.66
N GLU A 98 34.00 -12.82 -3.86
CA GLU A 98 33.81 -12.92 -2.41
C GLU A 98 33.91 -11.55 -1.72
N TYR A 99 34.88 -10.73 -2.13
CA TYR A 99 35.09 -9.40 -1.59
C TYR A 99 33.96 -8.44 -2.00
N SER A 100 33.56 -8.49 -3.27
CA SER A 100 32.44 -7.69 -3.80
C SER A 100 31.12 -8.03 -3.11
N ALA A 101 30.83 -9.33 -2.95
CA ALA A 101 29.62 -9.81 -2.27
C ALA A 101 29.61 -9.38 -0.80
N MET A 102 30.71 -9.60 -0.07
CA MET A 102 30.82 -9.20 1.33
C MET A 102 30.63 -7.69 1.52
N LYS A 103 31.29 -6.86 0.69
CA LYS A 103 31.16 -5.39 0.81
C LYS A 103 29.73 -4.91 0.53
N LEU A 104 29.09 -5.49 -0.47
CA LEU A 104 27.71 -5.17 -0.81
C LEU A 104 26.79 -5.55 0.35
N THR A 105 26.86 -6.78 0.84
CA THR A 105 26.04 -7.23 1.97
C THR A 105 26.29 -6.41 3.24
N LEU A 106 27.54 -6.03 3.53
CA LEU A 106 27.84 -5.19 4.69
C LEU A 106 27.22 -3.79 4.57
N MET A 107 27.20 -3.21 3.37
CA MET A 107 26.53 -1.94 3.10
C MET A 107 25.01 -2.05 3.25
N LEU A 108 24.41 -3.12 2.73
CA LEU A 108 22.96 -3.34 2.81
C LEU A 108 22.51 -3.69 4.24
N MET A 109 23.26 -4.51 4.97
CA MET A 109 23.03 -4.80 6.40
C MET A 109 23.18 -3.55 7.28
N GLY A 110 24.14 -2.67 6.95
CA GLY A 110 24.24 -1.37 7.60
C GLY A 110 23.00 -0.50 7.36
N GLY A 111 22.50 -0.49 6.12
CA GLY A 111 21.24 0.18 5.77
C GLY A 111 20.02 -0.43 6.47
N SER A 112 20.00 -1.74 6.64
CA SER A 112 18.89 -2.44 7.27
C SER A 112 18.83 -2.22 8.79
N ALA A 113 19.98 -2.16 9.45
CA ALA A 113 20.06 -1.72 10.85
C ALA A 113 19.49 -0.30 11.04
N PHE A 114 19.75 0.61 10.08
CA PHE A 114 19.19 1.96 10.12
C PHE A 114 17.66 1.96 9.90
N LEU A 115 17.15 1.16 8.96
CA LEU A 115 15.72 0.97 8.77
C LEU A 115 15.04 0.40 10.02
N LEU A 116 15.66 -0.59 10.68
CA LEU A 116 15.13 -1.18 11.91
C LEU A 116 15.02 -0.15 13.04
N ILE A 117 16.04 0.71 13.21
CA ILE A 117 16.00 1.82 14.17
C ILE A 117 14.88 2.81 13.80
N GLY A 118 14.70 3.10 12.51
CA GLY A 118 13.61 3.95 12.02
C GLY A 118 12.22 3.38 12.34
N ILE A 119 12.01 2.10 12.09
CA ILE A 119 10.75 1.39 12.39
C ILE A 119 10.51 1.37 13.90
N LEU A 120 11.53 1.05 14.71
CA LEU A 120 11.41 1.07 16.17
C LEU A 120 11.12 2.48 16.69
N GLY A 121 11.76 3.51 16.14
CA GLY A 121 11.50 4.91 16.49
C GLY A 121 10.09 5.36 16.11
N TYR A 122 9.57 4.91 14.96
CA TYR A 122 8.19 5.16 14.55
C TYR A 122 7.21 4.45 15.50
N LEU A 123 7.48 3.18 15.83
CA LEU A 123 6.63 2.38 16.70
C LEU A 123 6.64 2.92 18.14
N LEU A 124 7.76 3.37 18.67
CA LEU A 124 7.83 3.97 20.02
C LEU A 124 7.15 5.34 20.10
N ARG A 125 7.13 6.11 19.00
CA ARG A 125 6.40 7.38 18.94
C ARG A 125 4.89 7.20 18.86
N LEU A 126 4.42 6.08 18.31
CA LEU A 126 3.01 5.75 18.18
C LEU A 126 2.48 4.85 19.31
N GLY A 127 3.34 4.00 19.88
CA GLY A 127 3.08 3.04 20.95
C GLY A 127 3.92 3.35 22.18
N GLY A 128 3.72 4.55 22.75
CA GLY A 128 4.25 4.84 24.09
C GLY A 128 3.69 3.83 25.12
N PRO A 129 4.39 3.60 26.25
CA PRO A 129 4.04 2.58 27.25
C PRO A 129 2.68 2.75 27.96
N ASP A 130 1.83 3.67 27.52
CA ASP A 130 0.50 3.96 28.09
C ASP A 130 -0.67 3.76 27.09
N ASP A 131 -0.42 3.26 25.86
CA ASP A 131 -1.45 3.25 24.82
C ASP A 131 -2.17 1.89 24.66
N GLU A 132 -3.08 1.58 25.59
CA GLU A 132 -4.16 0.60 25.40
C GLU A 132 -5.27 1.11 24.44
N ARG A 133 -5.07 2.22 23.72
CA ARG A 133 -6.11 2.90 22.90
C ARG A 133 -5.95 2.75 21.38
N THR A 134 -4.85 2.22 20.87
CA THR A 134 -4.64 2.04 19.42
C THR A 134 -5.45 0.87 18.84
N GLY A 135 -5.87 -0.10 19.67
CA GLY A 135 -6.79 -1.17 19.25
C GLY A 135 -8.13 -0.69 18.69
N ASP A 136 -8.59 0.51 19.07
CA ASP A 136 -9.88 1.07 18.64
C ASP A 136 -9.80 1.92 17.35
N ARG A 137 -8.62 2.39 16.94
CA ARG A 137 -8.52 3.26 15.73
C ARG A 137 -8.51 2.47 14.42
N CYS A 138 -8.04 1.23 14.43
CA CYS A 138 -8.11 0.36 13.24
C CYS A 138 -9.53 -0.15 12.95
N ALA A 139 -10.41 -0.21 13.95
CA ALA A 139 -11.85 -0.48 13.74
C ALA A 139 -12.61 0.71 13.12
N ALA A 140 -12.07 1.93 13.25
CA ALA A 140 -12.70 3.14 12.70
C ALA A 140 -12.30 3.43 11.24
N GLN A 141 -11.14 2.92 10.78
CA GLN A 141 -10.62 3.24 9.45
C GLN A 141 -10.90 2.14 8.39
N HIS A 142 -11.22 0.93 8.82
CA HIS A 142 -11.91 -0.06 7.99
C HIS A 142 -13.39 -0.08 8.38
N PRO A 143 -14.28 0.67 7.72
CA PRO A 143 -15.68 0.26 7.74
C PRO A 143 -15.69 -1.18 7.20
N PRO A 144 -16.31 -2.15 7.89
CA PRO A 144 -16.38 -3.49 7.36
C PRO A 144 -16.98 -3.37 5.96
N CYS A 145 -16.38 -4.09 5.01
CA CYS A 145 -16.96 -4.45 3.72
C CYS A 145 -18.28 -5.20 3.94
N ARG A 146 -19.28 -4.48 4.47
CA ARG A 146 -20.62 -4.89 4.85
C ARG A 146 -21.63 -3.77 4.53
N ALA A 147 -21.28 -2.90 3.58
CA ALA A 147 -22.22 -2.04 2.86
C ALA A 147 -22.53 -2.57 1.44
N ALA A 148 -22.16 -3.82 1.12
CA ALA A 148 -22.57 -4.49 -0.13
C ALA A 148 -23.91 -5.27 0.01
N HIS A 149 -24.56 -5.23 1.18
CA HIS A 149 -25.92 -5.75 1.38
C HIS A 149 -26.88 -4.72 1.96
N LEU A 150 -26.63 -3.43 1.70
CA LEU A 150 -27.67 -2.41 1.71
C LEU A 150 -27.97 -2.07 0.25
N VAL A 151 -28.52 -3.06 -0.47
CA VAL A 151 -29.59 -2.74 -1.41
C VAL A 151 -30.57 -1.93 -0.58
N PRO A 152 -30.81 -0.64 -0.87
CA PRO A 152 -31.91 0.03 -0.22
C PRO A 152 -33.15 -0.77 -0.64
N ALA A 153 -33.72 -1.54 0.28
CA ALA A 153 -35.08 -2.08 0.19
C ALA A 153 -36.14 -0.95 0.20
N ARG A 154 -35.77 0.24 -0.30
CA ARG A 154 -36.54 1.44 -0.55
C ARG A 154 -36.32 1.99 -1.96
N LEU A 155 -35.73 1.22 -2.89
CA LEU A 155 -35.71 1.54 -4.33
C LEU A 155 -36.50 0.55 -5.20
N HIS A 156 -37.34 -0.29 -4.59
CA HIS A 156 -38.36 -1.07 -5.32
C HIS A 156 -39.78 -0.47 -5.19
N ARG A 157 -39.91 0.70 -4.53
CA ARG A 157 -41.21 1.39 -4.33
C ARG A 157 -41.33 2.74 -5.06
N LEU A 158 -40.45 3.02 -6.02
CA LEU A 158 -40.46 4.24 -6.84
C LEU A 158 -40.31 3.95 -8.36
N ARG A 159 -40.80 2.79 -8.80
CA ARG A 159 -41.08 2.54 -10.22
C ARG A 159 -42.56 2.22 -10.39
N ARG A 160 -43.43 3.15 -9.93
CA ARG A 160 -44.78 3.26 -10.48
C ARG A 160 -44.72 4.28 -11.62
N PRO A 161 -45.12 3.94 -12.85
CA PRO A 161 -45.35 4.93 -13.88
C PRO A 161 -46.50 5.83 -13.42
N GLY A 162 -46.29 7.15 -13.34
CA GLY A 162 -47.38 8.11 -13.26
C GLY A 162 -47.62 8.87 -11.94
N SER A 163 -46.68 8.93 -11.00
CA SER A 163 -46.80 9.85 -9.84
C SER A 163 -46.08 11.19 -10.12
N PRO A 164 -46.76 12.35 -10.00
CA PRO A 164 -46.14 13.66 -10.20
C PRO A 164 -45.00 13.89 -9.19
N LEU A 165 -43.85 14.36 -9.66
CA LEU A 165 -42.78 14.82 -8.77
C LEU A 165 -43.28 16.03 -7.96
N PRO A 166 -43.12 16.05 -6.63
CA PRO A 166 -43.29 17.26 -5.85
C PRO A 166 -42.11 18.18 -6.13
N LEU A 167 -42.32 19.20 -6.96
CA LEU A 167 -41.36 20.28 -7.14
C LEU A 167 -41.23 21.05 -5.82
N PRO A 168 -40.00 21.39 -5.37
CA PRO A 168 -39.83 22.31 -4.26
C PRO A 168 -40.44 23.66 -4.65
N HIS A 169 -41.35 24.17 -3.83
CA HIS A 169 -41.99 25.46 -4.00
C HIS A 169 -40.91 26.56 -3.95
N VAL A 170 -40.53 27.10 -5.12
CA VAL A 170 -39.67 28.28 -5.21
C VAL A 170 -40.58 29.48 -5.00
N GLU A 171 -40.59 30.00 -3.78
CA GLU A 171 -41.31 31.23 -3.46
C GLU A 171 -40.61 32.41 -4.17
N PRO A 172 -41.29 33.15 -5.06
CA PRO A 172 -40.69 34.32 -5.69
C PRO A 172 -40.46 35.39 -4.61
N ARG A 173 -39.19 35.68 -4.29
CA ARG A 173 -38.84 36.85 -3.45
C ARG A 173 -39.37 38.11 -4.13
N ARG A 174 -40.47 38.66 -3.63
CA ARG A 174 -40.93 40.00 -4.02
C ARG A 174 -39.89 41.03 -3.58
N PRO A 175 -39.59 42.05 -4.40
CA PRO A 175 -38.81 43.20 -3.96
C PRO A 175 -39.52 43.85 -2.77
N ARG A 176 -38.82 44.11 -1.67
CA ARG A 176 -39.37 44.91 -0.57
C ARG A 176 -39.45 46.36 -1.06
N LEU A 177 -40.67 46.90 -1.14
CA LEU A 177 -40.89 48.32 -1.36
C LEU A 177 -40.59 49.06 -0.06
N GLY A 178 -39.64 49.99 -0.06
CA GLY A 178 -39.49 50.95 1.03
C GLY A 178 -40.68 51.93 1.07
N PRO A 179 -40.93 52.61 2.20
CA PRO A 179 -42.02 53.58 2.33
C PRO A 179 -41.94 54.77 1.34
N ASP A 180 -40.78 54.98 0.70
CA ASP A 180 -40.57 56.02 -0.34
C ASP A 180 -40.72 55.50 -1.79
N GLY A 181 -41.19 54.26 -2.00
CA GLY A 181 -41.53 53.75 -3.34
C GLY A 181 -40.36 53.43 -4.28
N ARG A 182 -39.11 53.45 -3.81
CA ARG A 182 -37.94 52.99 -4.59
C ARG A 182 -37.61 51.52 -4.33
N VAL A 183 -37.11 50.84 -5.37
CA VAL A 183 -36.65 49.46 -5.33
C VAL A 183 -35.15 49.46 -5.02
N ASP A 184 -34.77 48.92 -3.86
CA ASP A 184 -33.36 48.81 -3.47
C ASP A 184 -32.65 47.72 -4.28
N ALA A 185 -31.72 48.13 -5.15
CA ALA A 185 -30.84 47.20 -5.85
C ALA A 185 -29.69 46.75 -4.94
N PRO A 186 -29.32 45.46 -4.90
CA PRO A 186 -28.18 45.00 -4.12
C PRO A 186 -26.87 45.50 -4.72
N CYS A 187 -26.10 46.22 -3.90
CA CYS A 187 -24.73 46.63 -4.20
C CYS A 187 -23.83 45.37 -4.28
N ARG A 188 -23.20 45.11 -5.44
CA ARG A 188 -22.25 44.01 -5.61
C ARG A 188 -21.04 44.24 -4.70
N ARG A 189 -20.72 43.25 -3.86
CA ARG A 189 -19.38 43.00 -3.32
C ARG A 189 -18.87 41.69 -3.88
#